data_AF-A0A4Y9SU19-F1
#
_entry.id   AF-A0A4Y9SU19-F1
#
_cell.length_a   1.000
_cell.length_b   1.000
_cell.length_c   1.000
_cell.angle_alpha   90.00
_cell.angle_beta   90.00
_cell.angle_gamma   90.00
#
_symmetry.space_group_name_H-M   'P 1'
#
loop_
_entity.id
_entity.type
_entity.pdbx_description
1 polymer ?
#
loop_
_entity_poly.entity_id
_entity_poly.type
_entity_poly.pdbx_seq_one_letter_code
_entity_poly.pdbx_strand_id
1 'polypeptide(L)'
;MKYSYEITPRPVELGGGWRLRLIEDGQEVGGGVFPIEQEKAEPAKGIAWWNELQEKERAWWLERAVERGTLGTAAEAYMAYLLTEAHDDAENTAYEWLDSRESA
;
A
#
# COMPACT_ATOMS: atom_id res chain seq x y z
N MET A 1 3.61 -16.40 23.52
CA MET A 1 3.89 -16.46 22.07
C MET A 1 4.23 -15.05 21.60
N LYS A 2 5.12 -14.93 20.62
CA LYS A 2 5.45 -13.67 19.98
C LYS A 2 4.77 -13.63 18.62
N TYR A 3 3.89 -12.66 18.45
CA TYR A 3 3.21 -12.40 17.18
C TYR A 3 3.78 -11.12 16.57
N SER A 4 4.03 -11.14 15.26
CA SER A 4 4.49 -9.98 14.49
C SER A 4 4.06 -10.12 13.03
N TYR A 5 4.26 -9.08 12.23
CA TYR A 5 4.03 -9.14 10.80
C TYR A 5 5.14 -8.41 10.04
N GLU A 6 5.27 -8.74 8.75
CA GLU A 6 6.16 -8.06 7.82
C GLU A 6 5.39 -7.71 6.55
N ILE A 7 5.45 -6.43 6.14
CA ILE A 7 4.94 -5.96 4.85
C ILE A 7 6.13 -5.58 3.98
N THR A 8 6.25 -6.20 2.81
CA THR A 8 7.34 -5.92 1.87
C THR A 8 6.82 -5.52 0.50
N PRO A 9 7.52 -4.63 -0.22
CA PRO A 9 7.14 -4.26 -1.59
C PRO A 9 7.10 -5.49 -2.49
N ARG A 10 6.11 -5.53 -3.38
CA ARG A 10 5.96 -6.59 -4.37
C ARG A 10 6.41 -6.08 -5.75
N PRO A 11 7.18 -6.87 -6.52
CA PRO A 11 7.65 -6.46 -7.85
C PRO A 11 6.52 -6.07 -8.79
N VAL A 12 6.75 -5.05 -9.62
CA VAL A 12 5.76 -4.48 -10.55
C VAL A 12 5.29 -5.48 -11.59
N GLU A 13 6.19 -6.36 -12.05
CA GLU A 13 5.92 -7.44 -13.01
C GLU A 13 4.94 -8.49 -12.49
N LEU A 14 4.75 -8.55 -11.17
CA LEU A 14 3.76 -9.41 -10.55
C LEU A 14 2.42 -8.68 -10.33
N GLY A 15 2.34 -7.38 -10.58
CA GLY A 15 1.20 -6.50 -10.28
C GLY A 15 1.46 -5.45 -9.20
N GLY A 16 2.73 -5.31 -8.75
CA GLY A 16 3.11 -4.34 -7.74
C GLY A 16 2.43 -4.56 -6.39
N GLY A 17 2.33 -3.48 -5.61
CA GLY A 17 1.69 -3.48 -4.30
C GLY A 17 2.56 -4.09 -3.20
N TRP A 18 1.94 -4.88 -2.33
CA TRP A 18 2.57 -5.37 -1.10
C TRP A 18 2.33 -6.86 -0.87
N ARG A 19 3.28 -7.49 -0.18
CA ARG A 19 3.12 -8.82 0.41
C ARG A 19 3.11 -8.69 1.92
N LEU A 20 2.07 -9.22 2.55
CA LEU A 20 1.96 -9.39 3.99
C LEU A 20 2.41 -10.80 4.39
N ARG A 21 3.22 -10.90 5.44
CA ARG A 21 3.54 -12.14 6.16
C ARG A 21 3.16 -11.99 7.61
N LEU A 22 2.40 -12.95 8.14
CA LEU A 22 2.01 -13.04 9.54
C LEU A 22 2.93 -14.04 10.23
N ILE A 23 3.53 -13.66 11.35
CA ILE A 23 4.64 -14.38 11.97
C ILE A 23 4.28 -14.75 13.41
N GLU A 24 4.34 -16.04 13.72
CA GLU A 24 4.14 -16.59 15.06
C GLU A 24 5.41 -17.32 15.48
N ASP A 25 6.01 -16.89 16.59
CA ASP A 25 7.27 -17.42 17.13
C ASP A 25 8.39 -17.53 16.08
N GLY A 26 8.43 -16.56 15.15
CA GLY A 26 9.41 -16.47 14.08
C GLY A 26 9.10 -17.28 12.81
N GLN A 27 7.95 -17.98 12.76
CA GLN A 27 7.50 -18.73 11.60
C GLN A 27 6.36 -18.02 10.87
N GLU A 28 6.42 -17.97 9.54
CA GLU A 28 5.30 -17.49 8.72
C GLU A 28 4.13 -18.48 8.83
N VAL A 29 3.02 -18.01 9.39
CA VAL A 29 1.80 -18.81 9.62
C VAL A 29 0.63 -18.41 8.73
N GLY A 30 0.79 -17.30 7.99
CA GLY A 30 -0.22 -16.79 7.08
C GLY A 30 0.25 -15.51 6.39
N GLY A 31 -0.65 -14.87 5.65
CA GLY A 31 -0.34 -13.64 4.94
C GLY A 31 -1.31 -13.38 3.79
N GLY A 32 -0.91 -12.44 2.93
CA GLY A 32 -1.71 -12.01 1.80
C GLY A 32 -0.90 -11.23 0.77
N VAL A 33 -1.51 -11.02 -0.39
CA VAL A 33 -0.98 -10.16 -1.45
C VAL A 33 -1.99 -9.06 -1.71
N PHE A 34 -1.51 -7.83 -1.70
CA PHE A 34 -2.31 -6.61 -1.86
C PHE A 34 -1.76 -5.88 -3.08
N PRO A 35 -2.20 -6.27 -4.30
CA PRO A 35 -1.71 -5.67 -5.53
C PRO A 35 -2.33 -4.28 -5.72
N ILE A 36 -1.70 -3.45 -6.56
CA ILE A 36 -2.40 -2.30 -7.11
C ILE A 36 -3.33 -2.80 -8.21
N GLU A 37 -4.60 -2.41 -8.15
CA GLU A 37 -5.55 -2.72 -9.22
C GLU A 37 -5.11 -2.03 -10.53
N GLN A 38 -4.76 -2.82 -11.55
CA GLN A 38 -4.27 -2.28 -12.83
C GLN A 38 -5.31 -1.41 -13.53
N GLU A 39 -6.59 -1.73 -13.37
CA GLU A 39 -7.70 -0.92 -13.89
C GLU A 39 -7.74 0.46 -13.22
N LYS A 40 -7.34 0.56 -11.94
CA LYS A 40 -7.22 1.86 -11.26
C LYS A 40 -6.02 2.63 -11.78
N ALA A 41 -4.90 1.96 -12.05
CA ALA A 41 -3.65 2.59 -12.52
C ALA A 41 -3.70 3.18 -13.96
N GLU A 42 -4.87 3.22 -14.60
CA GLU A 42 -5.05 3.87 -15.90
C GLU A 42 -4.78 5.40 -15.82
N PRO A 43 -3.99 5.98 -16.76
CA PRO A 43 -3.65 7.41 -16.70
C PRO A 43 -4.84 8.36 -16.60
N ALA A 44 -5.96 8.03 -17.25
CA ALA A 44 -7.18 8.83 -17.21
C ALA A 44 -7.80 8.90 -15.81
N LYS A 45 -7.75 7.81 -15.04
CA LYS A 45 -8.25 7.78 -13.65
C LYS A 45 -7.34 8.59 -12.72
N GLY A 46 -6.02 8.55 -12.94
CA GLY A 46 -5.09 9.40 -12.20
C GLY A 46 -5.31 10.89 -12.45
N ILE A 47 -5.62 11.29 -13.68
CA ILE A 47 -5.98 12.69 -14.00
C ILE A 47 -7.31 13.09 -13.34
N ALA A 48 -8.32 12.22 -13.37
CA ALA A 48 -9.61 12.48 -12.73
C ALA A 48 -9.45 12.68 -11.22
N TRP A 49 -8.79 11.73 -10.54
CA TRP A 49 -8.44 11.83 -9.12
C TRP A 49 -7.65 13.10 -8.81
N TRP A 50 -6.62 13.41 -9.62
CA TRP A 50 -5.81 14.61 -9.43
C TRP A 50 -6.63 15.90 -9.49
N ASN A 51 -7.59 15.97 -10.41
CA ASN A 51 -8.45 17.14 -10.58
C ASN A 51 -9.43 17.36 -9.41
N GLU A 52 -9.76 16.32 -8.67
CA GLU A 52 -10.64 16.37 -7.49
C GLU A 52 -9.92 16.83 -6.22
N LEU A 53 -8.60 16.65 -6.15
CA LEU A 53 -7.80 17.05 -4.98
C LEU A 53 -7.65 18.57 -4.83
N GLN A 54 -7.63 19.03 -3.57
CA GLN A 54 -7.22 20.39 -3.23
C GLN A 54 -5.70 20.55 -3.34
N GLU A 55 -5.21 21.78 -3.47
CA GLU A 55 -3.78 22.08 -3.63
C GLU A 55 -2.92 21.48 -2.50
N LYS A 56 -3.40 21.52 -1.26
CA LYS A 56 -2.70 20.94 -0.11
C LYS A 56 -2.54 19.42 -0.24
N GLU A 57 -3.58 18.74 -0.71
CA GLU A 57 -3.56 17.28 -0.90
C GLU A 57 -2.65 16.91 -2.08
N ARG A 58 -2.70 17.68 -3.17
CA ARG A 58 -1.78 17.54 -4.29
C ARG A 58 -0.32 17.65 -3.84
N ALA A 59 0.01 18.69 -3.08
CA ALA A 59 1.37 18.89 -2.57
C ALA A 59 1.85 17.71 -1.72
N TRP A 60 0.98 17.19 -0.84
CA TRP A 60 1.30 16.04 0.01
C TRP A 60 1.58 14.77 -0.81
N TRP A 61 0.75 14.49 -1.83
CA TRP A 61 0.97 13.32 -2.69
C TRP A 61 2.18 13.45 -3.61
N LEU A 62 2.53 14.66 -4.04
CA LEU A 62 3.76 14.92 -4.79
C LEU A 62 5.00 14.62 -3.95
N GLU A 63 5.03 15.11 -2.70
CA GLU A 63 6.13 14.84 -1.76
C GLU A 63 6.31 13.34 -1.57
N ARG A 64 5.22 12.61 -1.33
CA ARG A 64 5.24 11.16 -1.12
C ARG A 64 5.65 10.37 -2.37
N ALA A 65 5.36 10.88 -3.56
CA ALA A 65 5.87 10.32 -4.81
C ALA A 65 7.40 10.54 -4.93
N VAL A 66 7.90 11.72 -4.55
CA VAL A 66 9.35 12.02 -4.55
C VAL A 66 10.10 11.20 -3.51
N GLU A 67 9.56 10.99 -2.31
CA GLU A 67 10.14 10.10 -1.28
C GLU A 67 10.33 8.66 -1.79
N ARG A 68 9.47 8.22 -2.72
CA ARG A 68 9.57 6.93 -3.40
C ARG A 68 10.58 6.92 -4.55
N GLY A 69 11.32 8.02 -4.76
CA GLY A 69 12.37 8.15 -5.77
C GLY A 69 11.88 8.54 -7.17
N THR A 70 10.68 9.11 -7.28
CA THR A 70 10.08 9.52 -8.57
C THR A 70 10.19 11.03 -8.80
N LEU A 71 9.75 11.53 -9.97
CA LEU A 71 9.88 12.95 -10.34
C LEU A 71 8.82 13.86 -9.71
N GLY A 72 7.75 13.29 -9.15
CA GLY A 72 6.64 14.07 -8.58
C GLY A 72 5.72 14.63 -9.66
N THR A 73 5.18 13.76 -10.52
CA THR A 73 4.09 14.09 -11.46
C THR A 73 2.72 13.69 -10.90
N ALA A 74 1.63 14.19 -11.49
CA ALA A 74 0.27 13.80 -11.10
C ALA A 74 0.03 12.27 -11.20
N ALA A 75 0.59 11.62 -12.22
CA ALA A 75 0.49 10.18 -12.38
C ALA A 75 1.27 9.42 -11.30
N GLU A 76 2.47 9.88 -10.94
CA GLU A 76 3.28 9.28 -9.88
C GLU A 76 2.67 9.52 -8.48
N ALA A 77 2.09 10.70 -8.26
CA ALA A 77 1.29 11.01 -7.07
C ALA A 77 0.11 10.05 -6.92
N TYR A 78 -0.60 9.76 -8.02
CA TYR A 78 -1.68 8.79 -8.01
C TYR A 78 -1.21 7.36 -7.75
N MET A 79 -0.07 6.96 -8.34
CA MET A 79 0.54 5.67 -8.02
C MET A 79 0.97 5.57 -6.55
N ALA A 80 1.47 6.65 -5.96
CA ALA A 80 1.79 6.71 -4.53
C ALA A 80 0.54 6.58 -3.65
N TYR A 81 -0.60 7.12 -4.10
CA TYR A 81 -1.91 6.92 -3.48
C TYR A 81 -2.33 5.46 -3.51
N LEU A 82 -2.38 4.84 -4.68
CA LEU A 82 -2.76 3.42 -4.81
C LEU A 82 -1.85 2.49 -4.01
N LEU A 83 -0.55 2.79 -3.95
CA LEU A 83 0.39 2.05 -3.10
C LEU A 83 0.12 2.26 -1.61
N THR A 84 -0.35 3.44 -1.20
CA THR A 84 -0.67 3.70 0.21
C THR A 84 -1.94 2.96 0.60
N GLU A 85 -3.00 3.03 -0.21
CA GLU A 85 -4.25 2.27 0.04
C GLU A 85 -3.99 0.76 0.17
N ALA A 86 -3.21 0.18 -0.75
CA ALA A 86 -2.87 -1.24 -0.68
C ALA A 86 -1.99 -1.61 0.52
N HIS A 87 -1.20 -0.65 1.05
CA HIS A 87 -0.44 -0.86 2.28
C HIS A 87 -1.37 -0.82 3.49
N ASP A 88 -2.28 0.14 3.54
CA ASP A 88 -3.24 0.32 4.62
C ASP A 88 -4.16 -0.92 4.73
N ASP A 89 -4.59 -1.50 3.60
CA ASP A 89 -5.32 -2.78 3.58
C ASP A 89 -4.50 -3.95 4.17
N ALA A 90 -3.20 -4.00 3.85
CA ALA A 90 -2.30 -5.01 4.38
C ALA A 90 -2.07 -4.84 5.89
N GLU A 91 -1.92 -3.60 6.36
CA GLU A 91 -1.80 -3.28 7.79
C GLU A 91 -3.08 -3.58 8.55
N ASN A 92 -4.25 -3.21 8.02
CA ASN A 92 -5.53 -3.53 8.64
C ASN A 92 -5.68 -5.05 8.80
N THR A 93 -5.37 -5.83 7.76
CA THR A 93 -5.39 -7.30 7.84
C THR A 93 -4.42 -7.83 8.91
N ALA A 94 -3.24 -7.22 9.04
CA ALA A 94 -2.25 -7.60 10.04
C ALA A 94 -2.72 -7.29 11.46
N TYR A 95 -3.31 -6.12 11.68
CA TYR A 95 -3.84 -5.71 12.98
C TYR A 95 -5.04 -6.54 13.40
N GLU A 96 -6.00 -6.81 12.51
CA GLU A 96 -7.12 -7.72 12.78
C GLU A 96 -6.63 -9.10 13.23
N TRP A 97 -5.57 -9.62 12.59
CA TRP A 97 -4.96 -10.88 12.99
C TRP A 97 -4.30 -10.79 14.37
N LEU A 98 -3.52 -9.74 14.65
CA LEU A 98 -2.89 -9.53 15.96
C LEU A 98 -3.93 -9.41 17.10
N ASP A 99 -4.97 -8.61 16.90
CA ASP A 99 -6.05 -8.41 17.88
C ASP A 99 -6.77 -9.73 18.22
N SER A 100 -6.92 -10.61 17.23
CA SER A 100 -7.48 -11.96 17.43
C SER A 100 -6.61 -12.87 18.31
N ARG A 101 -5.31 -12.56 18.46
CA ARG A 101 -4.35 -13.31 19.29
C ARG A 101 -4.16 -12.71 20.68
N GLU A 102 -4.38 -11.41 20.85
CA GLU A 102 -4.40 -10.77 22.17
C GLU A 102 -5.70 -11.10 22.94
N SER A 103 -6.77 -11.43 22.22
CA SER A 103 -8.07 -11.81 22.79
C SER A 103 -8.20 -13.30 23.15
N ALA A 104 -7.15 -14.11 22.94
CA ALA A 104 -7.16 -15.58 23.08
C ALA A 104 -6.30 -16.06 24.27
#